data_AF-A0A836S8I4-F1
#
_entry.id   AF-A0A836S8I4-F1
#
_cell.length_a   1.000
_cell.length_b   1.000
_cell.length_c   1.000
_cell.angle_alpha   90.00
_cell.angle_beta   90.00
_cell.angle_gamma   90.00
#
_symmetry.space_group_name_H-M   'P 1'
#
loop_
_entity.id
_entity.type
_entity.pdbx_description
1 polymer ?
#
loop_
_entity_poly.entity_id
_entity_poly.type
_entity_poly.pdbx_seq_one_letter_code
_entity_poly.pdbx_strand_id
1 'polypeptide(L)'
;MNIVAMISFGSFALAAVAQIAFRAMVKTLLKAVVKKQVKKKRAKKRKKKKRTECDCDKKKKKTRKGKTGKDECEPELKLVSVEFLDDLDIYKDQIGKAPKITWAQWQDTKEPYGEPEIHDRIGYISGDTLQIKAKFAIEDKPEDLKTGSIQGKGTTPEGKTFFFQDKKVKLSGDSVTTEEMSANGPLATKRTQFINPLIIEWSLQYQKEGSPKTKELGTSKHQVYVTLAKPINNIDKFLYLTLLDWATSVPGANTKPRAVKNTWSHFANPTGVDDLKTWDNRQLLYYGDGMSKCVDYESKADFFKVLELPTDRIASCEIFANLFISSLWVNGLTAECVQVYPSKILGYDDGEPIREIMLVNNWEETQTSFPERKGHRWAFQLNEETGSMMPPFPDNAPFTYGDLKSVDGIPGQNVKKPVEKAFTRHFIVKANGRYYDPSYGVIHESPEDFEKNVLFGYIMPDPYGVENDFLARKHKHAGEVIFDETNHSIFCGF
;
A
#
# COMPACT_ATOMS: atom_id res chain seq x y z
N MET A 1 58.75 -17.82 6.63
CA MET A 1 57.81 -18.95 6.77
C MET A 1 57.03 -18.72 8.06
N ASN A 2 55.85 -18.11 7.98
CA ASN A 2 55.18 -17.46 9.11
C ASN A 2 54.04 -18.32 9.70
N ILE A 3 54.19 -18.64 10.98
CA ILE A 3 53.30 -19.44 11.85
C ILE A 3 51.95 -18.73 12.18
N VAL A 4 51.76 -17.49 11.71
CA VAL A 4 50.59 -16.66 12.05
C VAL A 4 49.30 -17.09 11.32
N ALA A 5 49.39 -17.81 10.19
CA ALA A 5 48.21 -18.23 9.42
C ALA A 5 47.47 -19.46 9.97
N MET A 6 48.04 -20.21 10.93
CA MET A 6 47.37 -21.40 11.50
C MET A 6 46.50 -21.11 12.71
N ILE A 7 46.58 -19.93 13.32
CA ILE A 7 45.81 -19.62 14.54
C ILE A 7 44.41 -19.05 14.21
N SER A 8 44.19 -18.43 13.04
CA SER A 8 42.89 -17.82 12.72
C SER A 8 41.83 -18.81 12.19
N PHE A 9 42.22 -20.00 11.70
CA PHE A 9 41.26 -21.01 11.23
C PHE A 9 40.61 -21.82 12.37
N GLY A 10 41.23 -21.88 13.55
CA GLY A 10 40.68 -22.59 14.71
C GLY A 10 39.44 -21.92 15.32
N SER A 11 39.38 -20.59 15.28
CA SER A 11 38.32 -19.81 15.94
C SER A 11 36.97 -19.88 15.20
N PHE A 12 36.99 -19.94 13.86
CA PHE A 12 35.77 -20.03 13.06
C PHE A 12 35.10 -21.40 13.14
N ALA A 13 35.89 -22.48 13.23
CA ALA A 13 35.34 -23.84 13.36
C ALA A 13 34.63 -24.03 14.71
N LEU A 14 35.18 -23.45 15.79
CA LEU A 14 34.59 -23.52 17.13
C LEU A 14 33.24 -22.78 17.21
N ALA A 15 33.14 -21.61 16.57
CA ALA A 15 31.91 -20.81 16.53
C ALA A 15 30.79 -21.52 15.77
N ALA A 16 31.09 -22.17 14.64
CA ALA A 16 30.11 -22.93 13.86
C ALA A 16 29.57 -24.14 14.65
N VAL A 17 30.45 -24.88 15.34
CA VAL A 17 30.04 -26.02 16.19
C VAL A 17 29.18 -25.56 17.37
N ALA A 18 29.54 -24.45 18.02
CA ALA A 18 28.75 -23.88 19.12
C ALA A 18 27.35 -23.46 18.67
N GLN A 19 27.21 -22.88 17.48
CA GLN A 19 25.92 -22.45 16.94
C GLN A 19 25.01 -23.62 16.58
N ILE A 20 25.58 -24.72 16.07
CA ILE A 20 24.84 -25.97 15.80
C ILE A 20 24.38 -26.62 17.12
N ALA A 21 25.26 -26.70 18.13
CA ALA A 21 24.92 -27.22 19.45
C ALA A 21 23.81 -26.40 20.14
N PHE A 22 23.87 -25.07 20.05
CA PHE A 22 22.86 -24.18 20.58
C PHE A 22 21.48 -24.39 19.90
N ARG A 23 21.44 -24.49 18.56
CA ARG A 23 20.20 -24.78 17.83
C ARG A 23 19.58 -26.13 18.20
N ALA A 24 20.41 -27.16 18.42
CA ALA A 24 19.95 -28.47 18.88
C ALA A 24 19.39 -28.43 20.31
N MET A 25 20.04 -27.68 21.21
CA MET A 25 19.59 -27.49 22.59
C MET A 25 18.24 -26.75 22.65
N VAL A 26 18.09 -25.66 21.88
CA VAL A 26 16.85 -24.88 21.78
C VAL A 26 15.70 -25.73 21.24
N LYS A 27 15.92 -26.52 20.18
CA LYS A 27 14.90 -27.46 19.66
C LYS A 27 14.47 -28.50 20.70
N THR A 28 15.40 -28.97 21.51
CA THR A 28 15.12 -29.98 22.54
C THR A 28 14.31 -29.39 23.70
N LEU A 29 14.65 -28.18 24.14
CA LEU A 29 13.91 -27.42 25.15
C LEU A 29 12.49 -27.08 24.66
N LEU A 30 12.32 -26.62 23.42
CA LEU A 30 11.01 -26.36 22.82
C LEU A 30 10.14 -27.61 22.76
N LYS A 31 10.70 -28.76 22.34
CA LYS A 31 9.96 -30.05 22.37
C LYS A 31 9.53 -30.44 23.78
N ALA A 32 10.38 -30.23 24.80
CA ALA A 32 10.04 -30.52 26.19
C ALA A 32 8.92 -29.62 26.72
N VAL A 33 8.97 -28.32 26.41
CA VAL A 33 7.94 -27.33 26.79
C VAL A 33 6.60 -27.65 26.16
N VAL A 34 6.57 -27.94 24.84
CA VAL A 34 5.35 -28.32 24.12
C VAL A 34 4.77 -29.62 24.70
N LYS A 35 5.60 -30.63 24.97
CA LYS A 35 5.15 -31.91 25.56
C LYS A 35 4.57 -31.71 26.97
N LYS A 36 5.14 -30.79 27.78
CA LYS A 36 4.63 -30.43 29.10
C LYS A 36 3.28 -29.70 29.02
N GLN A 37 3.11 -28.79 28.06
CA GLN A 37 1.83 -28.09 27.81
C GLN A 37 0.73 -29.05 27.34
N VAL A 38 1.04 -29.98 26.43
CA VAL A 38 0.08 -30.99 25.94
C VAL A 38 -0.35 -31.94 27.07
N LYS A 39 0.57 -32.39 27.95
CA LYS A 39 0.21 -33.17 29.15
C LYS A 39 -0.71 -32.41 30.10
N LYS A 40 -0.46 -31.10 30.32
CA LYS A 40 -1.31 -30.25 31.19
C LYS A 40 -2.73 -30.08 30.62
N LYS A 41 -2.87 -29.94 29.29
CA LYS A 41 -4.16 -29.90 28.59
C LYS A 41 -4.92 -31.23 28.69
N ARG A 42 -4.25 -32.38 28.51
CA ARG A 42 -4.86 -33.72 28.65
C ARG A 42 -5.31 -34.02 30.10
N ALA A 43 -4.56 -33.57 31.10
CA ALA A 43 -4.94 -33.71 32.51
C ALA A 43 -6.17 -32.86 32.88
N LYS A 44 -6.30 -31.63 32.35
CA LYS A 44 -7.51 -30.80 32.51
C LYS A 44 -8.74 -31.39 31.83
N LYS A 45 -8.59 -31.98 30.63
CA LYS A 45 -9.71 -32.62 29.90
C LYS A 45 -10.20 -33.90 30.59
N ARG A 46 -9.33 -34.65 31.28
CA ARG A 46 -9.72 -35.82 32.09
C ARG A 46 -10.44 -35.47 33.39
N LYS A 47 -10.17 -34.32 34.02
CA LYS A 47 -10.90 -33.87 35.22
C LYS A 47 -12.32 -33.35 34.93
N LYS A 48 -12.65 -32.99 33.68
CA LYS A 48 -13.99 -32.49 33.30
C LYS A 48 -14.98 -33.59 32.87
N LYS A 49 -14.55 -34.87 32.79
CA LYS A 49 -15.39 -36.01 32.34
C LYS A 49 -15.82 -36.96 33.47
N LYS A 50 -15.79 -36.53 34.74
CA LYS A 50 -16.24 -37.31 35.91
C LYS A 50 -17.13 -36.45 36.83
N ARG A 51 -18.34 -36.15 36.34
CA ARG A 51 -19.51 -35.57 37.02
C ARG A 51 -20.52 -35.33 35.89
N THR A 52 -21.70 -35.91 35.80
CA THR A 52 -22.46 -36.72 36.75
C THR A 52 -23.46 -37.52 35.92
N GLU A 53 -23.63 -38.76 36.32
CA GLU A 53 -24.66 -39.70 35.93
C GLU A 53 -26.05 -39.12 36.23
N CYS A 54 -27.02 -39.46 35.38
CA CYS A 54 -28.41 -39.08 35.50
C CYS A 54 -29.01 -39.59 36.81
N ASP A 55 -29.69 -38.70 37.54
CA ASP A 55 -30.66 -39.10 38.55
C ASP A 55 -31.85 -38.14 38.45
N CYS A 56 -32.86 -38.57 37.70
CA CYS A 56 -34.14 -37.88 37.57
C CYS A 56 -35.14 -38.63 38.43
N ASP A 57 -35.29 -38.22 39.70
CA ASP A 57 -36.46 -38.60 40.48
C ASP A 57 -37.16 -37.41 41.15
N LYS A 58 -38.44 -37.33 40.78
CA LYS A 58 -39.62 -36.68 41.35
C LYS A 58 -39.51 -35.57 42.41
N LYS A 59 -40.30 -34.52 42.10
CA LYS A 59 -41.11 -33.67 42.99
C LYS A 59 -40.37 -32.74 43.96
N LYS A 60 -40.49 -31.43 43.69
CA LYS A 60 -41.19 -30.50 44.59
C LYS A 60 -41.43 -29.14 43.94
N LYS A 61 -42.71 -28.76 43.85
CA LYS A 61 -43.20 -27.38 43.71
C LYS A 61 -42.45 -26.47 44.69
N LYS A 62 -41.73 -25.48 44.18
CA LYS A 62 -41.49 -24.22 44.88
C LYS A 62 -41.55 -23.06 43.88
N THR A 63 -42.64 -22.32 44.00
CA THR A 63 -42.81 -20.96 43.49
C THR A 63 -41.62 -20.09 43.88
N ARG A 64 -40.83 -19.68 42.89
CA ARG A 64 -39.95 -18.51 42.99
C ARG A 64 -40.33 -17.54 41.88
N LYS A 65 -41.14 -16.55 42.25
CA LYS A 65 -41.19 -15.26 41.58
C LYS A 65 -39.81 -14.60 41.66
N GLY A 66 -39.36 -14.02 40.56
CA GLY A 66 -38.28 -13.03 40.54
C GLY A 66 -36.95 -13.52 39.98
N LYS A 67 -36.89 -13.64 38.65
CA LYS A 67 -35.78 -13.14 37.82
C LYS A 67 -36.25 -13.14 36.37
N THR A 68 -36.13 -11.98 35.73
CA THR A 68 -36.39 -11.70 34.31
C THR A 68 -36.21 -12.93 33.43
N GLY A 69 -37.31 -13.54 33.00
CA GLY A 69 -37.27 -14.54 31.95
C GLY A 69 -36.73 -13.86 30.70
N LYS A 70 -35.58 -14.33 30.20
CA LYS A 70 -35.35 -14.28 28.76
C LYS A 70 -36.57 -15.01 28.17
N ASP A 71 -37.37 -14.33 27.35
CA ASP A 71 -38.42 -15.01 26.60
C ASP A 71 -37.75 -16.11 25.78
N GLU A 72 -37.84 -17.37 26.24
CA GLU A 72 -37.14 -18.56 25.72
C GLU A 72 -37.52 -18.94 24.27
N CYS A 73 -38.17 -18.03 23.52
CA CYS A 73 -38.72 -18.29 22.20
C CYS A 73 -38.49 -17.13 21.21
N GLU A 74 -37.45 -16.32 21.37
CA GLU A 74 -37.01 -15.39 20.31
C GLU A 74 -35.91 -16.03 19.46
N PRO A 75 -35.89 -15.81 18.14
CA PRO A 75 -34.78 -16.29 17.32
C PRO A 75 -33.47 -15.61 17.75
N GLU A 76 -32.46 -16.39 18.07
CA GLU A 76 -31.09 -15.90 18.23
C GLU A 76 -30.36 -16.11 16.91
N LEU A 77 -30.24 -15.03 16.12
CA LEU A 77 -29.43 -14.97 14.91
C LEU A 77 -28.17 -14.17 15.20
N LYS A 78 -27.03 -14.65 14.73
CA LYS A 78 -25.75 -13.96 14.84
C LYS A 78 -25.20 -13.66 13.46
N LEU A 79 -24.89 -12.38 13.17
CA LEU A 79 -24.26 -11.99 11.91
C LEU A 79 -22.89 -12.68 11.76
N VAL A 80 -22.66 -13.34 10.62
CA VAL A 80 -21.45 -14.12 10.32
C VAL A 80 -20.60 -13.42 9.27
N SER A 81 -21.21 -12.97 8.17
CA SER A 81 -20.47 -12.29 7.10
C SER A 81 -21.35 -11.34 6.31
N VAL A 82 -20.72 -10.34 5.69
CA VAL A 82 -21.33 -9.48 4.69
C VAL A 82 -20.43 -9.49 3.46
N GLU A 83 -21.04 -9.78 2.32
CA GLU A 83 -20.46 -9.80 0.98
C GLU A 83 -21.02 -8.63 0.20
N PHE A 84 -20.15 -7.83 -0.40
CA PHE A 84 -20.46 -6.81 -1.40
C PHE A 84 -20.27 -7.41 -2.78
N LEU A 85 -21.22 -7.11 -3.67
CA LEU A 85 -21.32 -7.64 -5.02
C LEU A 85 -21.11 -6.51 -6.03
N ASP A 86 -20.70 -6.89 -7.24
CA ASP A 86 -20.38 -5.98 -8.35
C ASP A 86 -19.40 -4.88 -7.95
N ASP A 87 -18.50 -5.17 -7.01
CA ASP A 87 -17.42 -4.29 -6.62
C ASP A 87 -16.23 -4.40 -7.59
N LEU A 88 -15.31 -3.45 -7.48
CA LEU A 88 -14.05 -3.47 -8.22
C LEU A 88 -13.18 -4.63 -7.75
N ASP A 89 -12.51 -5.29 -8.70
CA ASP A 89 -11.52 -6.33 -8.42
C ASP A 89 -10.27 -5.72 -7.79
N ILE A 90 -10.23 -5.67 -6.45
CA ILE A 90 -9.12 -5.10 -5.69
C ILE A 90 -8.12 -6.17 -5.28
N TYR A 91 -6.84 -5.83 -5.29
CA TYR A 91 -5.74 -6.67 -4.84
C TYR A 91 -5.09 -6.07 -3.59
N LYS A 92 -4.80 -6.89 -2.58
CA LYS A 92 -4.05 -6.41 -1.41
C LYS A 92 -2.57 -6.30 -1.77
N ASP A 93 -2.01 -5.15 -1.47
CA ASP A 93 -0.56 -4.96 -1.48
C ASP A 93 0.00 -5.74 -0.29
N GLN A 94 0.58 -6.90 -0.56
CA GLN A 94 1.17 -7.74 0.48
C GLN A 94 2.50 -8.29 -0.01
N ILE A 95 3.40 -8.59 0.93
CA ILE A 95 4.70 -9.13 0.57
C ILE A 95 4.54 -10.44 -0.21
N GLY A 96 5.10 -10.51 -1.41
CA GLY A 96 5.19 -11.74 -2.21
C GLY A 96 4.23 -11.82 -3.39
N LYS A 97 2.96 -12.20 -3.16
CA LYS A 97 1.93 -12.27 -4.22
C LYS A 97 0.70 -11.53 -3.75
N ALA A 98 0.24 -10.54 -4.49
CA ALA A 98 -1.00 -9.84 -4.19
C ALA A 98 -2.24 -10.75 -4.31
N PRO A 99 -2.98 -11.01 -3.23
CA PRO A 99 -4.21 -11.76 -3.25
C PRO A 99 -5.32 -10.79 -3.66
N LYS A 100 -6.20 -11.25 -4.53
CA LYS A 100 -7.47 -10.58 -4.78
C LYS A 100 -8.25 -10.55 -3.46
N ILE A 101 -8.85 -9.42 -3.12
CA ILE A 101 -9.87 -9.33 -2.07
C ILE A 101 -11.08 -10.11 -2.57
N THR A 102 -11.48 -11.14 -1.82
CA THR A 102 -12.56 -12.05 -2.23
C THR A 102 -13.85 -11.78 -1.45
N TRP A 103 -14.88 -12.51 -1.87
CA TRP A 103 -16.32 -12.39 -1.62
C TRP A 103 -16.77 -11.94 -0.23
N ALA A 104 -16.08 -12.25 0.86
CA ALA A 104 -16.49 -11.78 2.19
C ALA A 104 -15.62 -10.59 2.63
N GLN A 105 -16.12 -9.37 2.46
CA GLN A 105 -15.43 -8.16 2.85
C GLN A 105 -15.62 -7.83 4.34
N TRP A 106 -16.63 -8.41 5.00
CA TRP A 106 -16.70 -8.47 6.46
C TRP A 106 -17.00 -9.88 6.96
N GLN A 107 -16.29 -10.33 8.00
CA GLN A 107 -16.53 -11.63 8.62
C GLN A 107 -16.29 -11.57 10.13
N ASP A 108 -17.26 -12.08 10.92
CA ASP A 108 -17.06 -12.34 12.34
C ASP A 108 -16.26 -13.63 12.52
N THR A 109 -15.09 -13.51 13.11
CA THR A 109 -14.16 -14.61 13.37
C THR A 109 -14.18 -15.07 14.84
N LYS A 110 -15.12 -14.57 15.66
CA LYS A 110 -15.23 -14.96 17.08
C LYS A 110 -15.74 -16.38 17.29
N GLU A 111 -14.80 -17.34 17.36
CA GLU A 111 -14.54 -18.33 18.45
C GLU A 111 -13.57 -19.43 17.95
N PRO A 112 -12.59 -19.89 18.76
CA PRO A 112 -12.55 -19.76 20.23
C PRO A 112 -11.44 -18.84 20.79
N TYR A 113 -10.77 -18.00 19.97
CA TYR A 113 -9.65 -17.17 20.46
C TYR A 113 -9.76 -15.65 20.25
N GLY A 114 -10.92 -15.14 19.83
CA GLY A 114 -11.10 -13.69 19.65
C GLY A 114 -10.19 -13.11 18.57
N GLU A 115 -10.02 -13.84 17.47
CA GLU A 115 -9.32 -13.32 16.30
C GLU A 115 -10.05 -12.08 15.73
N PRO A 116 -9.33 -11.18 15.04
CA PRO A 116 -9.92 -9.95 14.54
C PRO A 116 -10.99 -10.26 13.48
N GLU A 117 -12.09 -9.52 13.53
CA GLU A 117 -13.03 -9.42 12.41
C GLU A 117 -12.25 -9.13 11.12
N ILE A 118 -12.56 -9.85 10.05
CA ILE A 118 -12.02 -9.51 8.73
C ILE A 118 -12.79 -8.29 8.25
N HIS A 119 -12.07 -7.23 7.89
CA HIS A 119 -12.62 -5.98 7.35
C HIS A 119 -11.88 -5.63 6.06
N ASP A 120 -12.12 -6.40 5.00
CA ASP A 120 -11.55 -6.10 3.71
C ASP A 120 -12.23 -4.88 3.06
N ARG A 121 -11.47 -4.24 2.16
CA ARG A 121 -11.82 -2.97 1.56
C ARG A 121 -12.63 -3.21 0.29
N ILE A 122 -13.57 -2.31 0.02
CA ILE A 122 -14.49 -2.43 -1.11
C ILE A 122 -14.30 -1.21 -2.02
N GLY A 123 -14.41 -1.42 -3.33
CA GLY A 123 -14.31 -0.35 -4.33
C GLY A 123 -15.52 -0.33 -5.24
N TYR A 124 -16.04 0.86 -5.54
CA TYR A 124 -17.14 1.06 -6.50
C TYR A 124 -16.84 2.21 -7.45
N ILE A 125 -17.57 2.27 -8.56
CA ILE A 125 -17.55 3.43 -9.46
C ILE A 125 -18.63 4.41 -9.00
N SER A 126 -18.36 5.72 -9.13
CA SER A 126 -19.36 6.73 -8.79
C SER A 126 -20.66 6.53 -9.58
N GLY A 127 -21.80 6.63 -8.88
CA GLY A 127 -23.12 6.36 -9.44
C GLY A 127 -23.58 4.90 -9.36
N ASP A 128 -22.71 3.96 -9.00
CA ASP A 128 -23.11 2.56 -8.76
C ASP A 128 -24.03 2.45 -7.55
N THR A 129 -24.81 1.37 -7.50
CA THR A 129 -25.64 1.01 -6.35
C THR A 129 -24.93 -0.09 -5.57
N LEU A 130 -24.79 0.09 -4.25
CA LEU A 130 -24.23 -0.96 -3.39
C LEU A 130 -25.13 -2.20 -3.47
N GLN A 131 -24.53 -3.37 -3.64
CA GLN A 131 -25.22 -4.65 -3.66
C GLN A 131 -24.58 -5.57 -2.66
N ILE A 132 -25.37 -6.25 -1.82
CA ILE A 132 -24.83 -7.08 -0.75
C ILE A 132 -25.59 -8.39 -0.55
N LYS A 133 -24.90 -9.37 0.05
CA LYS A 133 -25.46 -10.55 0.71
C LYS A 133 -24.98 -10.59 2.15
N ALA A 134 -25.84 -11.02 3.07
CA ALA A 134 -25.46 -11.22 4.46
C ALA A 134 -25.76 -12.65 4.91
N LYS A 135 -24.86 -13.21 5.69
CA LYS A 135 -25.00 -14.54 6.29
C LYS A 135 -25.12 -14.41 7.79
N PHE A 136 -26.05 -15.16 8.37
CA PHE A 136 -26.30 -15.23 9.80
C PHE A 136 -26.30 -16.70 10.26
N ALA A 137 -25.68 -16.99 11.39
CA ALA A 137 -25.81 -18.26 12.09
C ALA A 137 -27.11 -18.25 12.90
N ILE A 138 -27.79 -19.39 12.97
CA ILE A 138 -28.98 -19.60 13.80
C ILE A 138 -28.49 -20.28 15.09
N GLU A 139 -28.46 -19.54 16.20
CA GLU A 139 -28.01 -20.04 17.51
C GLU A 139 -29.16 -20.71 18.28
N ASP A 140 -30.34 -20.07 18.29
CA ASP A 140 -31.57 -20.64 18.82
C ASP A 140 -32.72 -20.46 17.83
N LYS A 141 -33.42 -21.56 17.56
CA LYS A 141 -34.54 -21.60 16.62
C LYS A 141 -35.87 -21.83 17.34
N PRO A 142 -36.78 -20.85 17.36
CA PRO A 142 -38.17 -21.08 17.72
C PRO A 142 -38.82 -22.03 16.70
N GLU A 143 -39.45 -23.12 17.16
CA GLU A 143 -40.05 -24.14 16.28
C GLU A 143 -41.14 -23.58 15.35
N ASP A 144 -41.77 -22.49 15.76
CA ASP A 144 -42.86 -21.79 15.10
C ASP A 144 -42.40 -20.77 14.05
N LEU A 145 -41.16 -20.29 14.12
CA LEU A 145 -40.66 -19.26 13.21
C LEU A 145 -39.99 -19.84 11.97
N LYS A 146 -40.72 -19.83 10.85
CA LYS A 146 -40.22 -20.36 9.55
C LYS A 146 -39.68 -19.30 8.60
N THR A 147 -40.20 -18.07 8.67
CA THR A 147 -39.88 -16.99 7.72
C THR A 147 -39.77 -15.64 8.41
N GLY A 148 -38.93 -14.76 7.89
CA GLY A 148 -38.82 -13.36 8.32
C GLY A 148 -38.33 -12.46 7.19
N SER A 149 -38.14 -11.17 7.49
CA SER A 149 -37.47 -10.20 6.63
C SER A 149 -36.22 -9.71 7.34
N ILE A 150 -35.08 -9.76 6.65
CA ILE A 150 -33.83 -9.17 7.16
C ILE A 150 -33.67 -7.80 6.52
N GLN A 151 -33.31 -6.81 7.34
CA GLN A 151 -33.04 -5.45 6.92
C GLN A 151 -31.65 -5.03 7.36
N GLY A 152 -30.95 -4.31 6.50
CA GLY A 152 -29.71 -3.61 6.79
C GLY A 152 -29.89 -2.11 6.58
N LYS A 153 -29.55 -1.30 7.59
CA LYS A 153 -29.51 0.16 7.49
C LYS A 153 -28.06 0.62 7.54
N GLY A 154 -27.50 0.90 6.37
CA GLY A 154 -26.17 1.50 6.21
C GLY A 154 -26.21 2.99 6.50
N THR A 155 -25.26 3.50 7.28
CA THR A 155 -25.09 4.93 7.56
C THR A 155 -23.64 5.34 7.32
N THR A 156 -23.42 6.39 6.52
CA THR A 156 -22.09 6.98 6.28
C THR A 156 -21.71 7.98 7.39
N PRO A 157 -20.44 8.37 7.54
CA PRO A 157 -20.02 9.39 8.49
C PRO A 157 -20.73 10.74 8.27
N GLU A 158 -21.11 11.07 7.04
CA GLU A 158 -21.84 12.28 6.67
C GLU A 158 -23.36 12.17 6.89
N GLY A 159 -23.85 11.04 7.40
CA GLY A 159 -25.26 10.82 7.71
C GLY A 159 -26.12 10.36 6.53
N LYS A 160 -25.53 10.07 5.35
CA LYS A 160 -26.27 9.45 4.24
C LYS A 160 -26.65 8.03 4.63
N THR A 161 -27.89 7.64 4.34
CA THR A 161 -28.41 6.30 4.65
C THR A 161 -28.63 5.46 3.40
N PHE A 162 -28.38 4.16 3.52
CA PHE A 162 -28.67 3.13 2.53
C PHE A 162 -29.51 2.04 3.20
N PHE A 163 -30.58 1.59 2.54
CA PHE A 163 -31.43 0.53 3.05
C PHE A 163 -31.32 -0.70 2.14
N PHE A 164 -31.09 -1.85 2.78
CA PHE A 164 -31.02 -3.17 2.17
C PHE A 164 -32.14 -4.03 2.78
N GLN A 165 -32.85 -4.80 1.95
CA GLN A 165 -33.94 -5.64 2.46
C GLN A 165 -34.09 -6.94 1.67
N ASP A 166 -34.09 -8.04 2.41
CA ASP A 166 -34.65 -9.33 1.98
C ASP A 166 -36.00 -9.52 2.68
N LYS A 167 -37.08 -9.59 1.89
CA LYS A 167 -38.45 -9.64 2.41
C LYS A 167 -38.89 -11.04 2.87
N LYS A 168 -38.21 -12.09 2.44
CA LYS A 168 -38.69 -13.48 2.61
C LYS A 168 -37.54 -14.44 2.87
N VAL A 169 -36.79 -14.18 3.93
CA VAL A 169 -35.75 -15.09 4.40
C VAL A 169 -36.38 -16.35 5.01
N LYS A 170 -35.88 -17.53 4.61
CA LYS A 170 -36.28 -18.81 5.21
C LYS A 170 -35.32 -19.17 6.34
N LEU A 171 -35.85 -19.37 7.55
CA LEU A 171 -35.08 -19.69 8.74
C LEU A 171 -35.03 -21.22 8.91
N SER A 172 -34.06 -21.86 8.25
CA SER A 172 -33.88 -23.32 8.25
C SER A 172 -32.42 -23.73 8.33
N GLY A 173 -32.13 -24.85 8.99
CA GLY A 173 -30.76 -25.32 9.22
C GLY A 173 -30.03 -24.49 10.28
N ASP A 174 -28.69 -24.47 10.19
CA ASP A 174 -27.80 -23.82 11.16
C ASP A 174 -27.41 -22.39 10.75
N SER A 175 -27.77 -21.96 9.54
CA SER A 175 -27.49 -20.61 9.05
C SER A 175 -28.47 -20.19 7.98
N VAL A 176 -28.62 -18.88 7.80
CA VAL A 176 -29.41 -18.25 6.75
C VAL A 176 -28.53 -17.28 5.98
N THR A 177 -28.68 -17.25 4.65
CA THR A 177 -28.05 -16.24 3.79
C THR A 177 -29.18 -15.49 3.09
N THR A 178 -29.10 -14.16 3.09
CA THR A 178 -30.08 -13.34 2.38
C THR A 178 -29.99 -13.59 0.87
N GLU A 179 -31.08 -13.31 0.17
CA GLU A 179 -30.99 -13.00 -1.26
C GLU A 179 -30.10 -11.75 -1.47
N GLU A 180 -29.77 -11.49 -2.72
CA GLU A 180 -29.07 -10.28 -3.14
C GLU A 180 -29.92 -9.04 -2.83
N MET A 181 -29.34 -8.09 -2.09
CA MET A 181 -30.01 -6.85 -1.69
C MET A 181 -29.30 -5.67 -2.32
N SER A 182 -29.98 -4.92 -3.18
CA SER A 182 -29.51 -3.62 -3.64
C SER A 182 -29.89 -2.52 -2.65
N ALA A 183 -29.00 -1.55 -2.47
CA ALA A 183 -29.31 -0.33 -1.73
C ALA A 183 -30.47 0.42 -2.40
N ASN A 184 -31.25 1.15 -1.59
CA ASN A 184 -32.37 1.97 -2.05
C ASN A 184 -31.98 3.21 -2.90
N GLY A 185 -30.70 3.40 -3.21
CA GLY A 185 -30.23 4.48 -4.06
C GLY A 185 -28.74 4.39 -4.36
N PRO A 186 -28.27 5.12 -5.39
CA PRO A 186 -26.88 5.04 -5.83
C PRO A 186 -25.94 5.82 -4.92
N LEU A 187 -24.66 5.49 -5.05
CA LEU A 187 -23.53 6.32 -4.64
C LEU A 187 -23.56 7.67 -5.38
N ALA A 188 -22.90 8.69 -4.84
CA ALA A 188 -22.87 10.00 -5.50
C ALA A 188 -22.25 9.87 -6.90
N THR A 189 -22.91 10.40 -7.93
CA THR A 189 -22.46 10.34 -9.32
C THR A 189 -21.32 11.32 -9.59
N LYS A 190 -20.33 10.93 -10.40
CA LYS A 190 -19.18 11.75 -10.81
C LYS A 190 -18.48 12.40 -9.62
N ARG A 191 -18.29 11.63 -8.54
CA ARG A 191 -17.69 12.12 -7.31
C ARG A 191 -16.90 11.02 -6.60
N THR A 192 -15.64 11.30 -6.26
CA THR A 192 -14.87 10.41 -5.38
C THR A 192 -15.46 10.44 -3.98
N GLN A 193 -15.52 9.28 -3.34
CA GLN A 193 -15.94 9.15 -1.94
C GLN A 193 -15.01 8.17 -1.23
N PHE A 194 -14.81 8.41 0.05
CA PHE A 194 -14.15 7.49 0.97
C PHE A 194 -15.03 7.37 2.20
N ILE A 195 -15.84 6.32 2.24
CA ILE A 195 -16.81 6.07 3.30
C ILE A 195 -16.13 5.18 4.33
N ASN A 196 -15.69 5.78 5.43
CA ASN A 196 -14.94 5.07 6.46
C ASN A 196 -15.34 5.53 7.89
N PRO A 197 -16.07 4.72 8.66
CA PRO A 197 -16.73 3.47 8.27
C PRO A 197 -18.12 3.70 7.67
N LEU A 198 -18.54 2.82 6.74
CA LEU A 198 -19.95 2.53 6.51
C LEU A 198 -20.42 1.56 7.59
N ILE A 199 -21.35 1.99 8.44
CA ILE A 199 -21.92 1.16 9.51
C ILE A 199 -23.27 0.62 9.06
N ILE A 200 -23.45 -0.70 9.03
CA ILE A 200 -24.73 -1.33 8.70
C ILE A 200 -25.34 -1.92 9.98
N GLU A 201 -26.49 -1.38 10.39
CA GLU A 201 -27.32 -1.89 11.48
C GLU A 201 -28.27 -2.96 10.94
N TRP A 202 -28.23 -4.17 11.51
CA TRP A 202 -28.99 -5.31 11.01
C TRP A 202 -30.17 -5.63 11.92
N SER A 203 -31.33 -5.89 11.33
CA SER A 203 -32.52 -6.31 12.07
C SER A 203 -33.29 -7.43 11.36
N LEU A 204 -33.94 -8.28 12.15
CA LEU A 204 -34.94 -9.26 11.70
C LEU A 204 -36.33 -8.75 12.04
N GLN A 205 -37.17 -8.60 11.03
CA GLN A 205 -38.62 -8.41 11.18
C GLN A 205 -39.35 -9.75 11.00
N TYR A 206 -40.21 -10.10 11.94
CA TYR A 206 -40.97 -11.36 11.90
C TYR A 206 -42.33 -11.22 12.58
N GLN A 207 -43.19 -12.22 12.40
CA GLN A 207 -44.45 -12.33 13.11
C GLN A 207 -44.36 -13.41 14.19
N LYS A 208 -44.83 -13.08 15.38
CA LYS A 208 -45.00 -14.03 16.49
C LYS A 208 -46.39 -13.84 17.06
N GLU A 209 -47.17 -14.91 17.12
CA GLU A 209 -48.57 -14.88 17.61
C GLU A 209 -49.42 -13.82 16.89
N GLY A 210 -49.22 -13.65 15.58
CA GLY A 210 -49.92 -12.66 14.75
C GLY A 210 -49.48 -11.20 14.94
N SER A 211 -48.52 -10.93 15.83
CA SER A 211 -47.99 -9.58 16.08
C SER A 211 -46.63 -9.37 15.42
N PRO A 212 -46.37 -8.20 14.79
CA PRO A 212 -45.05 -7.88 14.25
C PRO A 212 -44.03 -7.68 15.38
N LYS A 213 -42.85 -8.25 15.20
CA LYS A 213 -41.69 -8.13 16.08
C LYS A 213 -40.47 -7.73 15.27
N THR A 214 -39.58 -6.97 15.89
CA THR A 214 -38.28 -6.60 15.33
C THR A 214 -37.20 -6.97 16.33
N LYS A 215 -36.14 -7.61 15.85
CA LYS A 215 -34.98 -8.02 16.65
C LYS A 215 -33.71 -7.46 16.02
N GLU A 216 -32.90 -6.78 16.82
CA GLU A 216 -31.58 -6.32 16.39
C GLU A 216 -30.60 -7.51 16.29
N LEU A 217 -29.86 -7.57 15.18
CA LEU A 217 -28.92 -8.65 14.84
C LEU A 217 -27.44 -8.20 14.92
N GLY A 218 -27.20 -6.98 15.39
CA GLY A 218 -25.87 -6.39 15.52
C GLY A 218 -25.51 -5.46 14.37
N THR A 219 -24.21 -5.17 14.24
CA THR A 219 -23.69 -4.19 13.28
C THR A 219 -22.46 -4.74 12.56
N SER A 220 -22.28 -4.35 11.30
CA SER A 220 -21.00 -4.52 10.58
C SER A 220 -20.42 -3.18 10.16
N LYS A 221 -19.08 -3.14 9.99
CA LYS A 221 -18.33 -1.93 9.61
C LYS A 221 -17.47 -2.21 8.39
N HIS A 222 -17.56 -1.30 7.41
CA HIS A 222 -16.90 -1.46 6.11
C HIS A 222 -16.16 -0.18 5.72
N GLN A 223 -15.10 -0.31 4.92
CA GLN A 223 -14.42 0.80 4.29
C GLN A 223 -14.71 0.75 2.79
N VAL A 224 -15.34 1.80 2.26
CA VAL A 224 -15.77 1.85 0.86
C VAL A 224 -15.08 2.99 0.14
N TYR A 225 -14.34 2.66 -0.90
CA TYR A 225 -13.74 3.59 -1.84
C TYR A 225 -14.65 3.76 -3.05
N VAL A 226 -14.81 4.98 -3.53
CA VAL A 226 -15.62 5.26 -4.72
C VAL A 226 -14.80 6.10 -5.68
N THR A 227 -14.56 5.58 -6.88
CA THR A 227 -13.75 6.24 -7.92
C THR A 227 -14.56 7.30 -8.66
N LEU A 228 -13.89 8.31 -9.22
CA LEU A 228 -14.55 9.38 -9.98
C LEU A 228 -15.26 8.86 -11.23
N ALA A 229 -14.65 7.90 -11.92
CA ALA A 229 -15.14 7.26 -13.13
C ALA A 229 -14.60 5.83 -13.18
N LYS A 230 -15.03 5.05 -14.18
CA LYS A 230 -14.47 3.72 -14.42
C LYS A 230 -12.94 3.82 -14.57
N PRO A 231 -12.15 2.99 -13.86
CA PRO A 231 -10.71 2.99 -14.05
C PRO A 231 -10.32 2.69 -15.50
N ILE A 232 -9.17 3.17 -15.95
CA ILE A 232 -8.71 3.00 -17.34
C ILE A 232 -8.29 1.54 -17.59
N ASN A 233 -8.64 1.02 -18.78
CA ASN A 233 -8.25 -0.32 -19.24
C ASN A 233 -6.77 -0.60 -18.94
N ASN A 234 -6.50 -1.77 -18.34
CA ASN A 234 -5.20 -2.28 -17.85
C ASN A 234 -4.96 -2.15 -16.35
N ILE A 235 -5.53 -1.14 -15.65
CA ILE A 235 -5.42 -1.10 -14.18
C ILE A 235 -6.44 -2.00 -13.48
N ASP A 236 -7.59 -2.28 -14.13
CA ASP A 236 -8.64 -3.15 -13.57
C ASP A 236 -8.13 -4.56 -13.19
N LYS A 237 -7.06 -5.05 -13.83
CA LYS A 237 -6.44 -6.35 -13.52
C LYS A 237 -5.40 -6.30 -12.40
N PHE A 238 -5.03 -5.09 -11.99
CA PHE A 238 -3.95 -4.77 -11.06
C PHE A 238 -4.37 -3.61 -10.14
N LEU A 239 -5.64 -3.54 -9.72
CA LEU A 239 -6.10 -2.47 -8.85
C LEU A 239 -5.63 -2.75 -7.42
N TYR A 240 -4.41 -2.36 -7.13
CA TYR A 240 -3.80 -2.44 -5.81
C TYR A 240 -4.48 -1.47 -4.83
N LEU A 241 -4.63 -1.89 -3.58
CA LEU A 241 -5.33 -1.14 -2.56
C LEU A 241 -4.65 0.19 -2.23
N THR A 242 -3.32 0.29 -2.31
CA THR A 242 -2.64 1.60 -2.17
C THR A 242 -3.03 2.56 -3.29
N LEU A 243 -3.11 2.10 -4.53
CA LEU A 243 -3.48 2.94 -5.66
C LEU A 243 -4.93 3.42 -5.52
N LEU A 244 -5.82 2.53 -5.09
CA LEU A 244 -7.21 2.89 -4.80
C LEU A 244 -7.32 3.89 -3.64
N ASP A 245 -6.55 3.68 -2.57
CA ASP A 245 -6.51 4.59 -1.43
C ASP A 245 -6.02 5.98 -1.86
N TRP A 246 -4.83 6.10 -2.47
CA TRP A 246 -4.30 7.38 -2.95
C TRP A 246 -5.21 8.08 -3.96
N ALA A 247 -5.97 7.32 -4.75
CA ALA A 247 -6.91 7.88 -5.70
C ALA A 247 -8.16 8.50 -5.04
N THR A 248 -8.58 8.00 -3.86
CA THR A 248 -9.94 8.27 -3.36
C THR A 248 -10.05 8.64 -1.89
N SER A 249 -9.03 8.39 -1.06
CA SER A 249 -9.02 8.63 0.40
C SER A 249 -9.00 10.12 0.79
N VAL A 250 -8.65 10.99 -0.16
CA VAL A 250 -9.00 12.43 -0.13
C VAL A 250 -10.29 12.63 -0.95
N PRO A 251 -11.48 12.57 -0.33
CA PRO A 251 -12.75 12.45 -1.06
C PRO A 251 -13.25 13.78 -1.63
N GLY A 252 -14.35 13.71 -2.38
CA GLY A 252 -15.11 14.89 -2.81
C GLY A 252 -14.62 15.53 -4.10
N ALA A 253 -13.68 14.91 -4.81
CA ALA A 253 -13.35 15.33 -6.17
C ALA A 253 -14.53 15.04 -7.08
N ASN A 254 -15.06 16.07 -7.74
CA ASN A 254 -16.17 15.98 -8.69
C ASN A 254 -15.78 16.49 -10.09
N THR A 255 -14.49 16.73 -10.31
CA THR A 255 -13.90 17.17 -11.57
C THR A 255 -12.52 16.53 -11.72
N LYS A 256 -12.04 16.39 -12.96
CA LYS A 256 -10.70 15.86 -13.25
C LYS A 256 -9.59 16.64 -12.53
N PRO A 257 -9.54 17.99 -12.60
CA PRO A 257 -8.49 18.75 -11.90
C PRO A 257 -8.50 18.56 -10.39
N ARG A 258 -9.69 18.44 -9.78
CA ARG A 258 -9.79 18.20 -8.34
C ARG A 258 -9.35 16.80 -7.96
N ALA A 259 -9.62 15.79 -8.79
CA ALA A 259 -9.12 14.44 -8.57
C ALA A 259 -7.59 14.37 -8.69
N VAL A 260 -6.99 15.00 -9.71
CA VAL A 260 -5.52 15.13 -9.81
C VAL A 260 -4.95 15.79 -8.56
N LYS A 261 -5.52 16.92 -8.12
CA LYS A 261 -5.07 17.63 -6.91
C LYS A 261 -5.17 16.76 -5.65
N ASN A 262 -6.28 16.04 -5.48
CA ASN A 262 -6.50 15.18 -4.33
C ASN A 262 -5.50 14.02 -4.31
N THR A 263 -5.29 13.33 -5.43
CA THR A 263 -4.28 12.27 -5.55
C THR A 263 -2.86 12.81 -5.34
N TRP A 264 -2.53 13.96 -5.91
CA TRP A 264 -1.22 14.60 -5.73
C TRP A 264 -0.91 14.93 -4.27
N SER A 265 -1.93 15.20 -3.45
CA SER A 265 -1.69 15.59 -2.06
C SER A 265 -0.99 14.52 -1.21
N HIS A 266 -0.98 13.25 -1.66
CA HIS A 266 -0.18 12.19 -1.05
C HIS A 266 1.32 12.29 -1.35
N PHE A 267 1.68 12.88 -2.48
CA PHE A 267 3.07 13.01 -2.93
C PHE A 267 3.66 14.39 -2.61
N ALA A 268 2.81 15.41 -2.43
CA ALA A 268 3.25 16.79 -2.34
C ALA A 268 4.08 17.08 -1.08
N ASN A 269 5.13 17.90 -1.23
CA ASN A 269 5.94 18.46 -0.15
C ASN A 269 6.46 17.43 0.87
N PRO A 270 7.21 16.39 0.42
CA PRO A 270 7.84 15.46 1.33
C PRO A 270 8.75 16.23 2.29
N THR A 271 8.88 15.70 3.51
CA THR A 271 9.81 16.15 4.54
C THR A 271 11.08 15.28 4.56
N GLY A 272 11.03 14.14 3.86
CA GLY A 272 12.03 13.10 3.88
C GLY A 272 11.86 12.11 5.04
N VAL A 273 10.75 12.20 5.79
CA VAL A 273 10.44 11.33 6.93
C VAL A 273 8.93 11.14 6.99
N ASP A 274 8.49 9.89 6.83
CA ASP A 274 7.09 9.52 7.06
C ASP A 274 6.07 10.20 6.11
N ASP A 275 6.47 10.41 4.86
CA ASP A 275 5.73 11.12 3.82
C ASP A 275 4.72 10.20 3.10
N LEU A 276 5.13 9.59 1.98
CA LEU A 276 4.28 8.70 1.18
C LEU A 276 4.23 7.29 1.79
N LYS A 277 3.02 6.83 2.10
CA LYS A 277 2.76 5.50 2.66
C LYS A 277 1.78 4.70 1.85
N THR A 278 2.01 3.40 1.76
CA THR A 278 1.01 2.43 1.29
C THR A 278 -0.19 2.39 2.24
N TRP A 279 -1.29 1.76 1.79
CA TRP A 279 -2.51 1.60 2.59
C TRP A 279 -2.28 0.91 3.95
N ASP A 280 -1.22 0.10 4.06
CA ASP A 280 -0.79 -0.63 5.26
C ASP A 280 0.40 0.02 5.99
N ASN A 281 0.67 1.30 5.73
CA ASN A 281 1.71 2.13 6.38
C ASN A 281 3.16 1.76 6.06
N ARG A 282 3.42 1.06 4.95
CA ARG A 282 4.79 0.82 4.48
C ARG A 282 5.29 2.04 3.70
N GLN A 283 6.60 2.30 3.80
CA GLN A 283 7.24 3.41 3.12
C GLN A 283 7.93 2.93 1.83
N LEU A 284 8.03 3.83 0.87
CA LEU A 284 8.85 3.66 -0.34
C LEU A 284 9.91 4.76 -0.30
N LEU A 285 11.18 4.37 -0.35
CA LEU A 285 12.30 5.28 -0.17
C LEU A 285 12.83 5.75 -1.52
N TYR A 286 12.77 7.05 -1.79
CA TYR A 286 13.36 7.60 -3.01
C TYR A 286 14.89 7.64 -2.92
N TYR A 287 15.56 6.74 -3.64
CA TYR A 287 17.02 6.55 -3.57
C TYR A 287 17.57 6.55 -2.13
N GLY A 288 17.03 5.69 -1.27
CA GLY A 288 17.44 5.58 0.15
C GLY A 288 18.91 5.20 0.36
N ASP A 289 19.33 4.05 -0.18
CA ASP A 289 20.73 3.59 -0.16
C ASP A 289 21.35 3.44 -1.58
N GLY A 290 20.68 3.98 -2.61
CA GLY A 290 21.19 4.03 -3.99
C GLY A 290 20.66 2.98 -4.98
N MET A 291 21.11 3.11 -6.24
CA MET A 291 20.66 2.30 -7.39
C MET A 291 21.06 0.83 -7.35
N SER A 292 22.14 0.46 -6.65
CA SER A 292 22.56 -0.96 -6.57
C SER A 292 21.51 -1.88 -5.92
N LYS A 293 20.50 -1.29 -5.27
CA LYS A 293 19.38 -1.97 -4.64
C LYS A 293 18.03 -1.66 -5.31
N CYS A 294 18.01 -0.85 -6.37
CA CYS A 294 16.83 -0.67 -7.19
C CYS A 294 16.49 -2.00 -7.88
N VAL A 295 15.21 -2.31 -7.96
CA VAL A 295 14.73 -3.52 -8.60
C VAL A 295 14.47 -3.20 -10.06
N ASP A 296 15.15 -3.90 -10.97
CA ASP A 296 14.79 -3.88 -12.38
C ASP A 296 13.49 -4.66 -12.58
N TYR A 297 12.49 -4.01 -13.18
CA TYR A 297 11.20 -4.61 -13.45
C TYR A 297 11.12 -4.99 -14.93
N GLU A 298 11.06 -6.30 -15.21
CA GLU A 298 11.05 -6.83 -16.58
C GLU A 298 9.67 -6.71 -17.27
N SER A 299 8.60 -6.45 -16.51
CA SER A 299 7.24 -6.33 -17.05
C SER A 299 6.33 -5.39 -16.25
N LYS A 300 5.18 -5.02 -16.84
CA LYS A 300 4.12 -4.24 -16.17
C LYS A 300 3.56 -4.91 -14.91
N ALA A 301 3.49 -6.25 -14.91
CA ALA A 301 3.07 -6.99 -13.73
C ALA A 301 4.16 -6.99 -12.65
N ASP A 302 5.43 -6.86 -13.04
CA ASP A 302 6.54 -6.73 -12.11
C ASP A 302 6.59 -5.35 -11.48
N PHE A 303 6.22 -4.29 -12.21
CA PHE A 303 6.21 -2.92 -11.68
C PHE A 303 5.46 -2.78 -10.36
N PHE A 304 4.21 -3.27 -10.30
CA PHE A 304 3.42 -3.21 -9.08
C PHE A 304 3.92 -4.14 -7.97
N LYS A 305 4.87 -5.05 -8.26
CA LYS A 305 5.55 -5.80 -7.19
C LYS A 305 6.29 -4.89 -6.25
N VAL A 306 6.59 -3.63 -6.59
CA VAL A 306 7.10 -2.67 -5.59
C VAL A 306 6.17 -2.59 -4.36
N LEU A 307 4.85 -2.68 -4.57
CA LEU A 307 3.85 -2.71 -3.53
C LEU A 307 3.78 -4.07 -2.81
N GLU A 308 4.45 -5.10 -3.33
CA GLU A 308 4.58 -6.45 -2.77
C GLU A 308 5.96 -6.69 -2.12
N LEU A 309 6.78 -5.65 -1.94
CA LEU A 309 8.09 -5.77 -1.29
C LEU A 309 8.04 -5.24 0.17
N PRO A 310 9.01 -5.62 1.03
CA PRO A 310 9.10 -5.11 2.41
C PRO A 310 9.25 -3.58 2.51
N THR A 311 9.06 -3.04 3.73
CA THR A 311 8.90 -1.60 4.09
C THR A 311 10.05 -0.65 3.77
N ASP A 312 11.22 -1.14 3.36
CA ASP A 312 12.45 -0.35 3.30
C ASP A 312 13.07 -0.40 1.89
N ARG A 313 12.20 -0.46 0.86
CA ARG A 313 12.66 -0.63 -0.52
C ARG A 313 12.92 0.71 -1.18
N ILE A 314 14.04 0.72 -1.88
CA ILE A 314 14.54 1.85 -2.64
C ILE A 314 13.86 1.84 -4.01
N ALA A 315 13.29 2.96 -4.38
CA ALA A 315 12.58 3.17 -5.63
C ALA A 315 13.22 4.33 -6.39
N SER A 316 13.31 4.18 -7.72
CA SER A 316 13.80 5.23 -8.63
C SER A 316 12.71 6.23 -8.96
N CYS A 317 13.07 7.33 -9.63
CA CYS A 317 12.12 8.38 -10.01
C CYS A 317 10.99 7.86 -10.91
N GLU A 318 11.32 6.93 -11.80
CA GLU A 318 10.35 6.25 -12.65
C GLU A 318 9.25 5.56 -11.83
N ILE A 319 9.60 4.93 -10.72
CA ILE A 319 8.63 4.21 -9.91
C ILE A 319 7.59 5.14 -9.31
N PHE A 320 8.03 6.28 -8.78
CA PHE A 320 7.12 7.29 -8.26
C PHE A 320 6.25 7.91 -9.37
N ALA A 321 6.81 8.15 -10.57
CA ALA A 321 6.06 8.62 -11.72
C ALA A 321 4.92 7.66 -12.10
N ASN A 322 5.23 6.38 -12.26
CA ASN A 322 4.26 5.35 -12.60
C ASN A 322 3.22 5.10 -11.50
N LEU A 323 3.60 5.19 -10.22
CA LEU A 323 2.66 5.10 -9.09
C LEU A 323 1.66 6.26 -9.10
N PHE A 324 2.12 7.48 -9.39
CA PHE A 324 1.23 8.64 -9.52
C PHE A 324 0.30 8.50 -10.73
N ILE A 325 0.83 8.15 -11.91
CA ILE A 325 0.03 7.89 -13.12
C ILE A 325 -1.04 6.82 -12.84
N SER A 326 -0.66 5.69 -12.25
CA SER A 326 -1.57 4.59 -11.95
C SER A 326 -2.67 5.02 -10.98
N SER A 327 -2.35 5.84 -9.98
CA SER A 327 -3.36 6.38 -9.05
C SER A 327 -4.36 7.31 -9.75
N LEU A 328 -3.93 8.08 -10.75
CA LEU A 328 -4.84 8.88 -11.58
C LEU A 328 -5.76 8.01 -12.44
N TRP A 329 -5.23 6.90 -12.96
CA TRP A 329 -5.98 5.96 -13.79
C TRP A 329 -7.12 5.27 -13.05
N VAL A 330 -6.98 5.05 -11.74
CA VAL A 330 -8.09 4.56 -10.88
C VAL A 330 -9.32 5.46 -10.98
N ASN A 331 -9.12 6.77 -11.14
CA ASN A 331 -10.20 7.76 -11.30
C ASN A 331 -10.62 7.97 -12.77
N GLY A 332 -10.18 7.12 -13.70
CA GLY A 332 -10.48 7.26 -15.13
C GLY A 332 -9.79 8.46 -15.79
N LEU A 333 -8.64 8.90 -15.25
CA LEU A 333 -7.89 10.07 -15.72
C LEU A 333 -6.66 9.62 -16.50
N THR A 334 -6.39 10.24 -17.64
CA THR A 334 -5.13 10.05 -18.37
C THR A 334 -4.09 11.04 -17.87
N ALA A 335 -2.84 10.60 -17.87
CA ALA A 335 -1.65 11.41 -17.62
C ALA A 335 -0.55 10.94 -18.56
N GLU A 336 0.36 11.84 -18.89
CA GLU A 336 1.50 11.57 -19.77
C GLU A 336 2.74 11.45 -18.89
N CYS A 337 3.62 10.51 -19.20
CA CYS A 337 4.94 10.56 -18.59
C CYS A 337 5.88 11.43 -19.41
N VAL A 338 6.78 12.09 -18.70
CA VAL A 338 7.74 13.03 -19.24
C VAL A 338 9.13 12.59 -18.81
N GLN A 339 9.94 12.23 -19.80
CA GLN A 339 11.36 12.00 -19.58
C GLN A 339 12.09 13.34 -19.63
N VAL A 340 12.91 13.58 -18.62
CA VAL A 340 13.69 14.80 -18.47
C VAL A 340 15.16 14.44 -18.65
N TYR A 341 15.82 15.04 -19.64
CA TYR A 341 17.24 14.78 -19.91
C TYR A 341 17.95 15.97 -20.56
N PRO A 342 19.29 16.04 -20.51
CA PRO A 342 20.03 17.16 -21.07
C PRO A 342 19.94 17.24 -22.60
N SER A 343 19.79 18.45 -23.11
CA SER A 343 19.75 18.73 -24.54
C SER A 343 21.10 18.50 -25.24
N LYS A 344 22.21 18.75 -24.54
CA LYS A 344 23.56 18.69 -25.10
C LYS A 344 24.03 17.26 -25.33
N ILE A 345 24.32 16.95 -26.59
CA ILE A 345 24.91 15.68 -27.04
C ILE A 345 26.43 15.83 -27.05
N LEU A 346 27.11 14.88 -26.42
CA LEU A 346 28.57 14.78 -26.34
C LEU A 346 29.14 13.88 -27.44
N GLY A 347 28.37 12.92 -27.91
CA GLY A 347 28.77 11.95 -28.93
C GLY A 347 27.63 10.97 -29.23
N TYR A 348 27.97 9.90 -29.94
CA TYR A 348 27.05 8.81 -30.24
C TYR A 348 27.75 7.48 -29.94
N ASP A 349 27.00 6.53 -29.39
CA ASP A 349 27.42 5.15 -29.17
C ASP A 349 26.36 4.22 -29.77
N ASP A 350 26.74 3.39 -30.73
CA ASP A 350 25.83 2.56 -31.53
C ASP A 350 24.58 3.29 -32.09
N GLY A 351 24.74 4.58 -32.41
CA GLY A 351 23.68 5.44 -32.94
C GLY A 351 22.82 6.13 -31.87
N GLU A 352 23.01 5.80 -30.59
CA GLU A 352 22.33 6.45 -29.46
C GLU A 352 23.12 7.67 -28.98
N PRO A 353 22.46 8.80 -28.68
CA PRO A 353 23.14 10.02 -28.24
C PRO A 353 23.68 9.88 -26.81
N ILE A 354 24.99 10.03 -26.65
CA ILE A 354 25.60 10.25 -25.34
C ILE A 354 25.37 11.70 -24.97
N ARG A 355 24.74 11.95 -23.83
CA ARG A 355 24.41 13.30 -23.34
C ARG A 355 25.26 13.65 -22.12
N GLU A 356 25.26 14.93 -21.76
CA GLU A 356 25.62 15.30 -20.40
C GLU A 356 24.65 14.64 -19.39
N ILE A 357 25.05 14.60 -18.13
CA ILE A 357 24.27 14.05 -17.03
C ILE A 357 23.80 15.21 -16.15
N MET A 358 22.53 15.24 -15.77
CA MET A 358 21.98 16.29 -14.90
C MET A 358 22.54 16.16 -13.49
N LEU A 359 22.89 17.29 -12.88
CA LEU A 359 23.33 17.37 -11.49
C LEU A 359 22.29 18.16 -10.69
N VAL A 360 21.56 17.49 -9.78
CA VAL A 360 20.49 18.16 -9.00
C VAL A 360 21.03 19.18 -8.01
N ASN A 361 20.22 20.17 -7.63
CA ASN A 361 20.61 21.32 -6.83
C ASN A 361 21.08 20.99 -5.41
N ASN A 362 21.81 21.94 -4.82
CA ASN A 362 22.35 22.00 -3.44
C ASN A 362 23.74 21.38 -3.26
N TRP A 363 24.74 22.16 -3.70
CA TRP A 363 26.16 21.85 -3.55
C TRP A 363 26.93 22.99 -2.91
N GLU A 364 27.90 22.64 -2.09
CA GLU A 364 28.98 23.49 -1.64
C GLU A 364 30.22 23.21 -2.50
N GLU A 365 30.80 24.25 -3.08
CA GLU A 365 32.06 24.17 -3.83
C GLU A 365 33.21 24.07 -2.82
N THR A 366 33.91 22.94 -2.78
CA THR A 366 35.02 22.74 -1.83
C THR A 366 36.34 23.25 -2.38
N GLN A 367 36.55 23.08 -3.69
CA GLN A 367 37.72 23.54 -4.42
C GLN A 367 37.39 23.71 -5.91
N THR A 368 38.37 24.09 -6.72
CA THR A 368 38.23 24.14 -8.18
C THR A 368 39.48 23.55 -8.80
N SER A 369 39.42 22.27 -9.18
CA SER A 369 40.55 21.52 -9.73
C SER A 369 40.94 21.97 -11.14
N PHE A 370 40.01 22.55 -11.91
CA PHE A 370 40.24 22.95 -13.30
C PHE A 370 39.83 24.40 -13.60
N PRO A 371 40.44 25.41 -12.94
CA PRO A 371 39.99 26.81 -13.05
C PRO A 371 40.07 27.37 -14.48
N GLU A 372 41.00 26.86 -15.29
CA GLU A 372 41.22 27.30 -16.68
C GLU A 372 40.18 26.74 -17.68
N ARG A 373 39.41 25.70 -17.30
CA ARG A 373 38.38 25.13 -18.18
C ARG A 373 37.14 26.07 -18.17
N LYS A 374 36.83 26.75 -19.27
CA LYS A 374 35.71 27.73 -19.36
C LYS A 374 34.29 27.12 -19.24
N GLY A 375 34.18 25.80 -19.19
CA GLY A 375 32.92 25.05 -19.13
C GLY A 375 32.78 24.29 -17.82
N HIS A 376 33.70 23.35 -17.56
CA HIS A 376 33.62 22.40 -16.45
C HIS A 376 34.85 22.50 -15.57
N ARG A 377 34.71 23.19 -14.44
CA ARG A 377 35.83 23.61 -13.58
C ARG A 377 36.06 22.72 -12.37
N TRP A 378 35.08 21.87 -12.07
CA TRP A 378 35.07 21.02 -10.88
C TRP A 378 35.31 19.58 -11.29
N ALA A 379 36.23 18.91 -10.61
CA ALA A 379 36.30 17.46 -10.63
C ALA A 379 35.06 16.88 -9.91
N PHE A 380 34.49 15.83 -10.46
CA PHE A 380 33.33 15.16 -9.90
C PHE A 380 33.52 13.64 -10.00
N GLN A 381 33.20 12.90 -8.95
CA GLN A 381 33.48 11.47 -8.89
C GLN A 381 32.23 10.71 -8.48
N LEU A 382 31.94 9.63 -9.20
CA LEU A 382 30.85 8.69 -8.91
C LEU A 382 31.40 7.34 -8.42
N ASN A 383 30.53 6.52 -7.83
CA ASN A 383 30.88 5.20 -7.35
C ASN A 383 30.98 4.17 -8.49
N GLU A 384 32.19 3.65 -8.70
CA GLU A 384 32.52 2.63 -9.72
C GLU A 384 31.83 1.28 -9.47
N GLU A 385 31.76 0.81 -8.22
CA GLU A 385 31.36 -0.57 -7.91
C GLU A 385 29.88 -0.87 -8.19
N THR A 386 29.08 0.17 -8.44
CA THR A 386 27.62 0.05 -8.45
C THR A 386 26.96 0.54 -9.74
N GLY A 387 27.73 1.02 -10.74
CA GLY A 387 27.16 1.62 -11.96
C GLY A 387 26.23 2.80 -11.64
N SER A 388 26.52 3.47 -10.53
CA SER A 388 25.53 4.15 -9.71
C SER A 388 25.85 5.63 -9.65
N MET A 389 24.84 6.48 -9.82
CA MET A 389 24.97 7.94 -9.77
C MET A 389 25.07 8.48 -8.33
N MET A 390 25.92 7.81 -7.54
CA MET A 390 26.13 7.91 -6.10
C MET A 390 27.56 8.36 -5.77
N PRO A 391 27.84 8.81 -4.52
CA PRO A 391 29.19 9.20 -4.14
C PRO A 391 30.08 7.95 -3.99
N PRO A 392 31.39 8.05 -4.23
CA PRO A 392 32.32 6.92 -4.11
C PRO A 392 32.34 6.31 -2.70
N PHE A 393 32.01 7.10 -1.67
CA PHE A 393 31.91 6.64 -0.27
C PHE A 393 30.52 6.98 0.31
N PRO A 394 29.50 6.14 0.11
CA PRO A 394 28.12 6.41 0.51
C PRO A 394 27.89 6.38 2.03
N ASP A 395 28.86 5.95 2.83
CA ASP A 395 28.79 5.97 4.29
C ASP A 395 29.32 7.28 4.91
N ASN A 396 29.93 8.16 4.11
CA ASN A 396 30.55 9.40 4.59
C ASN A 396 29.61 10.60 4.39
N ALA A 397 28.78 10.88 5.39
CA ALA A 397 27.97 12.11 5.42
C ALA A 397 28.77 13.28 6.02
N PRO A 398 28.79 14.48 5.40
CA PRO A 398 28.19 14.84 4.12
C PRO A 398 28.94 14.25 2.91
N PHE A 399 28.18 13.80 1.92
CA PHE A 399 28.72 13.15 0.72
C PHE A 399 29.58 14.11 -0.10
N THR A 400 30.81 13.70 -0.40
CA THR A 400 31.76 14.45 -1.23
C THR A 400 31.95 13.75 -2.57
N TYR A 401 31.84 14.51 -3.65
CA TYR A 401 31.90 14.06 -5.04
C TYR A 401 33.03 14.84 -5.75
N GLY A 402 34.27 14.58 -5.38
CA GLY A 402 35.41 15.38 -5.81
C GLY A 402 35.37 16.80 -5.23
N ASP A 403 35.25 17.81 -6.11
CA ASP A 403 35.28 19.23 -5.74
C ASP A 403 33.93 19.76 -5.24
N LEU A 404 32.89 18.93 -5.26
CA LEU A 404 31.54 19.30 -4.85
C LEU A 404 31.11 18.47 -3.64
N LYS A 405 30.61 19.17 -2.61
CA LYS A 405 30.05 18.56 -1.41
C LYS A 405 28.54 18.74 -1.39
N SER A 406 27.81 17.64 -1.26
CA SER A 406 26.36 17.68 -1.23
C SER A 406 25.88 18.28 0.09
N VAL A 407 24.96 19.24 0.01
CA VAL A 407 24.29 19.84 1.17
C VAL A 407 22.79 19.55 1.15
N ASP A 408 22.08 19.91 2.21
CA ASP A 408 20.63 19.69 2.31
C ASP A 408 19.92 20.40 1.14
N GLY A 409 19.02 19.67 0.49
CA GLY A 409 18.26 20.15 -0.64
C GLY A 409 16.79 19.79 -0.53
N ILE A 410 16.12 19.70 -1.68
CA ILE A 410 14.73 19.21 -1.72
C ILE A 410 14.74 17.74 -1.27
N PRO A 411 14.00 17.38 -0.22
CA PRO A 411 13.86 15.99 0.21
C PRO A 411 13.11 15.17 -0.84
N GLY A 412 13.45 13.90 -0.96
CA GLY A 412 12.65 12.94 -1.71
C GLY A 412 11.62 12.25 -0.82
N GLN A 413 10.72 11.48 -1.42
CA GLN A 413 9.76 10.67 -0.65
C GLN A 413 10.47 9.79 0.39
N ASN A 414 10.16 10.02 1.67
CA ASN A 414 10.70 9.28 2.81
C ASN A 414 12.23 9.30 2.94
N VAL A 415 12.93 10.19 2.22
CA VAL A 415 14.39 10.31 2.28
C VAL A 415 14.79 11.78 2.29
N LYS A 416 15.28 12.26 3.43
CA LYS A 416 15.71 13.67 3.59
C LYS A 416 16.83 14.06 2.63
N LYS A 417 17.75 13.14 2.34
CA LYS A 417 18.88 13.34 1.44
C LYS A 417 19.00 12.15 0.50
N PRO A 418 18.26 12.12 -0.62
CA PRO A 418 18.39 11.06 -1.61
C PRO A 418 19.85 10.92 -2.02
N VAL A 419 20.41 9.71 -1.99
CA VAL A 419 21.85 9.52 -2.22
C VAL A 419 22.23 9.75 -3.67
N GLU A 420 21.30 9.52 -4.59
CA GLU A 420 21.49 9.80 -6.01
C GLU A 420 21.45 11.30 -6.27
N LYS A 421 22.48 11.78 -6.96
CA LYS A 421 22.64 13.22 -7.24
C LYS A 421 22.88 13.54 -8.72
N ALA A 422 23.17 12.53 -9.53
CA ALA A 422 23.36 12.69 -10.96
C ALA A 422 22.32 11.85 -11.70
N PHE A 423 21.77 12.35 -12.81
CA PHE A 423 20.70 11.67 -13.54
C PHE A 423 20.93 11.78 -15.04
N THR A 424 21.07 10.64 -15.71
CA THR A 424 21.03 10.61 -17.18
C THR A 424 19.64 10.94 -17.70
N ARG A 425 18.62 10.51 -16.94
CA ARG A 425 17.20 10.79 -17.16
C ARG A 425 16.49 10.90 -15.82
N HIS A 426 15.46 11.74 -15.75
CA HIS A 426 14.54 11.83 -14.62
C HIS A 426 13.10 11.71 -15.14
N PHE A 427 12.20 11.10 -14.37
CA PHE A 427 10.83 10.85 -14.81
C PHE A 427 9.85 11.68 -13.99
N ILE A 428 9.04 12.48 -14.67
CA ILE A 428 7.97 13.29 -14.09
C ILE A 428 6.67 13.03 -14.85
N VAL A 429 5.55 13.57 -14.38
CA VAL A 429 4.22 13.29 -14.91
C VAL A 429 3.53 14.57 -15.34
N LYS A 430 3.03 14.63 -16.57
CA LYS A 430 2.15 15.71 -17.02
C LYS A 430 0.69 15.32 -16.85
N ALA A 431 -0.02 16.08 -16.03
CA ALA A 431 -1.45 15.91 -15.81
C ALA A 431 -2.12 17.28 -15.75
N ASN A 432 -3.30 17.44 -16.36
CA ASN A 432 -4.04 18.70 -16.31
C ASN A 432 -3.19 19.96 -16.66
N GLY A 433 -2.27 19.81 -17.64
CA GLY A 433 -1.41 20.88 -18.13
C GLY A 433 -0.25 21.31 -17.22
N ARG A 434 0.05 20.58 -16.13
CA ARG A 434 1.20 20.85 -15.24
C ARG A 434 2.09 19.63 -15.13
N TYR A 435 3.36 19.85 -14.79
CA TYR A 435 4.36 18.80 -14.62
C TYR A 435 4.55 18.52 -13.13
N TYR A 436 4.36 17.27 -12.72
CA TYR A 436 4.41 16.80 -11.35
C TYR A 436 5.61 15.90 -11.18
N ASP A 437 6.47 16.21 -10.22
CA ASP A 437 7.59 15.36 -9.83
C ASP A 437 7.23 14.61 -8.54
N PRO A 438 6.63 13.41 -8.63
CA PRO A 438 6.19 12.66 -7.44
C PRO A 438 7.37 12.16 -6.59
N SER A 439 8.59 12.15 -7.11
CA SER A 439 9.77 11.76 -6.35
C SER A 439 10.17 12.80 -5.30
N TYR A 440 10.09 14.08 -5.68
CA TYR A 440 10.41 15.21 -4.81
C TYR A 440 9.17 15.97 -4.32
N GLY A 441 7.98 15.59 -4.77
CA GLY A 441 6.71 16.21 -4.40
C GLY A 441 6.57 17.67 -4.81
N VAL A 442 7.17 18.03 -5.95
CA VAL A 442 7.16 19.40 -6.50
C VAL A 442 6.41 19.46 -7.83
N ILE A 443 5.97 20.67 -8.21
CA ILE A 443 5.30 20.93 -9.48
C ILE A 443 6.16 21.91 -10.27
N HIS A 444 6.31 21.65 -11.56
CA HIS A 444 7.00 22.50 -12.51
C HIS A 444 6.03 23.06 -13.55
N GLU A 445 6.25 24.32 -13.94
CA GLU A 445 5.46 24.98 -14.97
C GLU A 445 6.04 24.79 -16.38
N SER A 446 7.34 24.48 -16.48
CA SER A 446 8.08 24.37 -17.75
C SER A 446 9.43 23.65 -17.56
N PRO A 447 10.09 23.21 -18.65
CA PRO A 447 11.47 22.75 -18.60
C PRO A 447 12.43 23.78 -17.98
N GLU A 448 12.24 25.06 -18.29
CA GLU A 448 13.05 26.15 -17.76
C GLU A 448 12.87 26.34 -16.25
N ASP A 449 11.64 26.16 -15.75
CA ASP A 449 11.34 26.18 -14.32
C ASP A 449 11.98 25.00 -13.59
N PHE A 450 11.91 23.80 -14.18
CA PHE A 450 12.61 22.62 -13.66
C PHE A 450 14.11 22.86 -13.58
N GLU A 451 14.73 23.27 -14.69
CA GLU A 451 16.17 23.49 -14.75
C GLU A 451 16.63 24.51 -13.69
N LYS A 452 15.94 25.65 -13.60
CA LYS A 452 16.30 26.72 -12.67
C LYS A 452 16.18 26.30 -11.20
N ASN A 453 15.14 25.54 -10.85
CA ASN A 453 14.82 25.25 -9.45
C ASN A 453 15.42 23.92 -8.99
N VAL A 454 15.61 22.96 -9.91
CA VAL A 454 16.02 21.59 -9.59
C VAL A 454 17.47 21.31 -9.93
N LEU A 455 18.08 21.94 -10.94
CA LEU A 455 19.44 21.60 -11.37
C LEU A 455 20.49 22.60 -10.88
N PHE A 456 21.60 22.06 -10.38
CA PHE A 456 22.84 22.83 -10.19
C PHE A 456 23.56 23.02 -11.52
N GLY A 457 23.56 21.96 -12.33
CA GLY A 457 24.18 21.98 -13.65
C GLY A 457 24.34 20.58 -14.22
N TYR A 458 25.50 20.32 -14.81
CA TYR A 458 25.72 19.15 -15.64
C TYR A 458 27.11 18.57 -15.43
N ILE A 459 27.23 17.25 -15.59
CA ILE A 459 28.51 16.55 -15.59
C ILE A 459 28.73 15.82 -16.91
N MET A 460 30.00 15.61 -17.27
CA MET A 460 30.43 14.82 -18.42
C MET A 460 31.67 13.99 -18.07
N PRO A 461 31.92 12.85 -18.72
CA PRO A 461 33.15 12.08 -18.50
C PRO A 461 34.40 12.95 -18.70
N ASP A 462 35.41 12.82 -17.84
CA ASP A 462 36.70 13.50 -18.03
C ASP A 462 37.51 12.75 -19.09
N PRO A 463 37.80 13.34 -20.27
CA PRO A 463 38.55 12.66 -21.33
C PRO A 463 40.00 12.31 -20.94
N TYR A 464 40.49 12.82 -19.82
CA TYR A 464 41.83 12.55 -19.30
C TYR A 464 41.83 11.85 -17.93
N GLY A 465 40.66 11.59 -17.35
CA GLY A 465 40.50 10.95 -16.05
C GLY A 465 40.51 9.43 -16.15
N VAL A 466 40.32 8.76 -15.01
CA VAL A 466 40.00 7.32 -14.99
C VAL A 466 38.50 7.10 -15.18
N GLU A 467 38.10 5.84 -15.32
CA GLU A 467 36.69 5.46 -15.33
C GLU A 467 36.00 6.04 -14.08
N ASN A 468 34.87 6.74 -14.26
CA ASN A 468 34.10 7.45 -13.23
C ASN A 468 34.63 8.82 -12.76
N ASP A 469 35.70 9.34 -13.37
CA ASP A 469 36.02 10.75 -13.25
C ASP A 469 35.16 11.57 -14.22
N PHE A 470 34.50 12.59 -13.67
CA PHE A 470 33.67 13.52 -14.41
C PHE A 470 34.16 14.95 -14.21
N LEU A 471 33.79 15.80 -15.14
CA LEU A 471 33.89 17.23 -15.03
C LEU A 471 32.50 17.80 -14.81
N ALA A 472 32.35 18.64 -13.79
CA ALA A 472 31.09 19.31 -13.49
C ALA A 472 31.11 20.79 -13.90
N ARG A 473 29.94 21.29 -14.28
CA ARG A 473 29.66 22.70 -14.57
C ARG A 473 28.33 23.13 -13.98
N LYS A 474 28.17 24.42 -13.75
CA LYS A 474 26.85 25.02 -13.47
C LYS A 474 26.06 25.15 -14.77
N HIS A 475 24.74 25.08 -14.67
CA HIS A 475 23.88 25.51 -15.78
C HIS A 475 24.07 27.02 -16.02
N LYS A 476 24.07 27.47 -17.27
CA LYS A 476 24.41 28.87 -17.62
C LYS A 476 23.18 29.71 -17.97
N HIS A 477 22.15 29.06 -18.51
CA HIS A 477 20.91 29.66 -18.96
C HIS A 477 19.81 28.60 -18.88
N ALA A 478 18.56 29.00 -19.04
CA ALA A 478 17.45 28.06 -19.14
C ALA A 478 17.36 27.49 -20.56
N GLY A 479 16.84 26.27 -20.68
CA GLY A 479 16.63 25.57 -21.95
C GLY A 479 17.72 24.54 -22.27
N GLU A 480 18.57 24.16 -21.31
CA GLU A 480 19.54 23.07 -21.51
C GLU A 480 18.92 21.68 -21.19
N VAL A 481 17.66 21.62 -20.77
CA VAL A 481 16.87 20.39 -20.51
C VAL A 481 15.76 20.20 -21.55
N ILE A 482 15.52 18.94 -21.92
CA ILE A 482 14.40 18.52 -22.77
C ILE A 482 13.36 17.81 -21.90
N PHE A 483 12.09 18.19 -22.07
CA PHE A 483 10.94 17.41 -21.62
C PHE A 483 10.39 16.64 -22.81
N ASP A 484 10.56 15.33 -22.76
CA ASP A 484 10.08 14.42 -23.80
C ASP A 484 8.81 13.72 -23.32
N GLU A 485 7.68 14.17 -23.86
CA GLU A 485 6.34 13.65 -23.55
C GLU A 485 6.12 12.37 -24.37
N THR A 486 6.76 11.28 -23.94
CA THR A 486 6.67 10.00 -24.65
C THR A 486 5.39 9.26 -24.31
N ASN A 487 4.58 8.94 -25.31
CA ASN A 487 3.47 7.96 -25.21
C ASN A 487 3.91 6.51 -25.55
N HIS A 488 5.20 6.26 -25.82
CA HIS A 488 5.65 5.03 -26.51
C HIS A 488 6.83 4.27 -25.86
N SER A 489 7.47 4.76 -24.79
CA SER A 489 8.54 4.01 -24.12
C SER A 489 7.96 2.99 -23.16
N ILE A 490 8.60 1.82 -22.99
CA ILE A 490 8.20 0.81 -21.98
C ILE A 490 8.31 1.39 -20.56
N PHE A 491 9.26 2.30 -20.37
CA PHE A 491 9.53 2.97 -19.11
C PHE A 491 8.83 4.31 -19.11
N CYS A 492 7.90 4.45 -18.18
CA CYS A 492 6.83 5.44 -18.24
C CYS A 492 5.89 5.30 -19.46
N GLY A 493 5.80 4.06 -19.92
CA GLY A 493 4.71 3.58 -20.75
C GLY A 493 3.76 2.73 -19.96
N PHE A 494 2.53 2.85 -20.42
CA PHE A 494 1.70 1.69 -20.64
C PHE A 494 1.40 1.60 -22.13
#